data_AF-A0A6P2B6P5-F1
#
_entry.id   AF-A0A6P2B6P5-F1
#
_cell.length_a   1.000
_cell.length_b   1.000
_cell.length_c   1.000
_cell.angle_alpha   90.00
_cell.angle_beta   90.00
_cell.angle_gamma   90.00
#
_symmetry.space_group_name_H-M   'P 1'
#
loop_
_entity.id
_entity.type
_entity.pdbx_description
1 polymer ?
#
loop_
_entity_poly.entity_id
_entity_poly.type
_entity_poly.pdbx_seq_one_letter_code
_entity_poly.pdbx_strand_id
1 'polypeptide(L)'
;MIYIYTPAPDGTLTHAPQTEIPPAAWQNLAANVAQEAALSPYPARVLAARLTAGRAGVVWSPDDRQIVHYSSLIQVIDAEIRLRMAGAVGITLPPIDIYEGATGWTHPDWRGRGLAMFFRRTLYAAFRTPSAFIMTMTVGIGASPLLLKLDWRLVGWDHLPYLSSLFAWRQDDGAMRHVGPGWEVTAGKVPYLGDHVHRLDAHDWPRYYHLWVSDWPVARRFNDQLGRILGGDLPRWRDAVSAVENDLYRE
;
A
#
# COMPACT_ATOMS: atom_id res chain seq x y z
N MET A 1 8.33 13.02 -5.09
CA MET A 1 8.84 14.00 -4.11
C MET A 1 9.77 13.25 -3.16
N ILE A 2 11.05 13.63 -3.06
CA ILE A 2 12.02 12.97 -2.18
C ILE A 2 11.89 13.58 -0.80
N TYR A 3 11.44 12.80 0.17
CA TYR A 3 11.35 13.20 1.57
C TYR A 3 12.53 12.62 2.30
N ILE A 4 13.68 13.27 2.25
CA ILE A 4 14.80 12.94 3.15
C ILE A 4 14.73 13.95 4.27
N TYR A 5 14.71 13.46 5.50
CA TYR A 5 14.79 14.31 6.67
C TYR A 5 15.97 13.91 7.53
N THR A 6 16.67 14.91 8.06
CA THR A 6 17.68 14.73 9.11
C THR A 6 17.12 15.20 10.45
N PRO A 7 17.35 14.44 11.53
CA PRO A 7 17.06 14.90 12.88
C PRO A 7 17.98 16.08 13.22
N ALA A 8 17.42 17.16 13.74
CA ALA A 8 18.17 18.24 14.36
C ALA A 8 18.39 17.96 15.86
N PRO A 9 19.33 18.65 16.53
CA PRO A 9 19.59 18.47 17.97
C PRO A 9 18.36 18.70 18.86
N ASP A 10 17.41 19.51 18.41
CA ASP A 10 16.14 19.79 19.09
C ASP A 10 15.04 18.76 18.78
N GLY A 11 15.36 17.72 18.00
CA GLY A 11 14.44 16.67 17.58
C GLY A 11 13.55 17.04 16.38
N THR A 12 13.72 18.23 15.79
CA THR A 12 12.98 18.59 14.57
C THR A 12 13.50 17.84 13.34
N LEU A 13 12.66 17.72 12.32
CA LEU A 13 13.02 17.10 11.04
C LEU A 13 13.23 18.19 10.00
N THR A 14 14.43 18.24 9.40
CA THR A 14 14.74 19.18 8.31
C THR A 14 14.73 18.48 6.97
N HIS A 15 13.99 19.01 6.00
CA HIS A 15 13.94 18.46 4.64
C HIS A 15 15.31 18.65 3.95
N ALA A 16 15.90 17.56 3.48
CA ALA A 16 17.27 17.50 2.95
C ALA A 16 17.33 16.72 1.62
N PRO A 17 16.66 17.20 0.55
CA PRO A 17 16.46 16.46 -0.69
C PRO A 17 17.74 16.15 -1.48
N GLN A 18 18.86 16.80 -1.17
CA GLN A 18 20.16 16.61 -1.82
C GLN A 18 21.07 15.63 -1.08
N THR A 19 20.67 15.11 0.09
CA THR A 19 21.49 14.18 0.85
C THR A 19 21.53 12.81 0.17
N GLU A 20 22.73 12.34 -0.14
CA GLU A 20 22.93 10.98 -0.64
C GLU A 20 22.87 9.98 0.51
N ILE A 21 22.03 8.96 0.38
CA ILE A 21 21.96 7.86 1.35
C ILE A 21 22.86 6.74 0.85
N PRO A 22 23.91 6.36 1.60
CA PRO A 22 24.88 5.39 1.12
C PRO A 22 24.26 4.00 0.91
N PRO A 23 24.75 3.19 -0.04
CA PRO A 23 24.21 1.86 -0.32
C PRO A 23 24.11 0.94 0.90
N ALA A 24 25.08 1.03 1.82
CA ALA A 24 25.09 0.25 3.06
C ALA A 24 23.86 0.53 3.96
N ALA A 25 23.36 1.77 3.97
CA ALA A 25 22.17 2.12 4.75
C ALA A 25 20.90 1.45 4.20
N TRP A 26 20.79 1.34 2.86
CA TRP A 26 19.70 0.62 2.21
C TRP A 26 19.76 -0.88 2.47
N GLN A 27 20.97 -1.45 2.47
CA GLN A 27 21.18 -2.86 2.82
C GLN A 27 20.76 -3.14 4.27
N ASN A 28 21.15 -2.26 5.20
CA ASN A 28 20.75 -2.36 6.61
C ASN A 28 19.24 -2.24 6.78
N LEU A 29 18.59 -1.29 6.10
CA LEU A 29 17.13 -1.17 6.11
C LEU A 29 16.46 -2.45 5.60
N ALA A 30 16.91 -2.99 4.46
CA ALA A 30 16.35 -4.22 3.89
C ALA A 30 16.48 -5.40 4.85
N ALA A 31 17.64 -5.56 5.50
CA ALA A 31 17.87 -6.59 6.51
C ALA A 31 16.95 -6.42 7.72
N ASN A 32 16.79 -5.19 8.23
CA ASN A 32 15.92 -4.90 9.36
C ASN A 32 14.44 -5.16 9.03
N VAL A 33 13.97 -4.79 7.84
CA VAL A 33 12.60 -5.07 7.39
C VAL A 33 12.37 -6.59 7.30
N ALA A 34 13.34 -7.34 6.78
CA ALA A 34 13.23 -8.79 6.65
C ALA A 34 13.20 -9.55 7.99
N GLN A 35 13.65 -8.93 9.08
CA GLN A 35 13.60 -9.51 10.44
C GLN A 35 12.25 -9.27 11.14
N GLU A 36 11.41 -8.36 10.63
CA GLU A 36 10.09 -8.07 11.20
C GLU A 36 9.05 -9.03 10.62
N ALA A 37 8.58 -9.98 11.42
CA ALA A 37 7.65 -11.03 10.98
C ALA A 37 6.33 -10.51 10.35
N ALA A 38 5.96 -9.26 10.63
CA ALA A 38 4.75 -8.62 10.11
C ALA A 38 4.98 -7.82 8.81
N LEU A 39 6.20 -7.80 8.27
CA LEU A 39 6.56 -7.02 7.07
C LEU A 39 7.07 -7.92 5.95
N SER A 40 6.70 -7.57 4.73
CA SER A 40 7.24 -8.20 3.53
C SER A 40 8.68 -7.74 3.29
N PRO A 41 9.65 -8.66 3.11
CA PRO A 41 11.02 -8.29 2.78
C PRO A 41 11.11 -7.77 1.34
N TYR A 42 11.91 -6.73 1.13
CA TYR A 42 12.25 -6.20 -0.19
C TYR A 42 13.76 -6.00 -0.31
N PRO A 43 14.36 -6.27 -1.49
CA PRO A 43 15.77 -5.96 -1.73
C PRO A 43 16.05 -4.46 -1.57
N ALA A 44 17.23 -4.12 -1.06
CA ALA A 44 17.70 -2.74 -0.90
C ALA A 44 17.55 -1.88 -2.17
N ARG A 45 17.83 -2.46 -3.35
CA ARG A 45 17.69 -1.79 -4.65
C ARG A 45 16.24 -1.36 -4.94
N VAL A 46 15.26 -2.16 -4.54
CA VAL A 46 13.82 -1.86 -4.72
C VAL A 46 13.41 -0.72 -3.81
N LEU A 47 13.82 -0.78 -2.53
CA LEU A 47 13.55 0.28 -1.56
C LEU A 47 14.12 1.64 -2.00
N ALA A 48 15.35 1.65 -2.52
CA ALA A 48 15.99 2.84 -3.07
C ALA A 48 15.28 3.34 -4.34
N ALA A 49 14.94 2.44 -5.27
CA ALA A 49 14.26 2.80 -6.52
C ALA A 49 12.90 3.49 -6.27
N ARG A 50 12.14 3.05 -5.25
CA ARG A 50 10.90 3.73 -4.83
C ARG A 50 11.13 5.17 -4.39
N LEU A 51 12.24 5.45 -3.69
CA LEU A 51 12.59 6.82 -3.31
C LEU A 51 12.89 7.68 -4.54
N THR A 52 13.71 7.17 -5.47
CA THR A 52 14.04 7.86 -6.73
C THR A 52 12.80 8.11 -7.58
N ALA A 53 11.87 7.17 -7.62
CA ALA A 53 10.57 7.31 -8.29
C ALA A 53 9.61 8.27 -7.57
N GLY A 54 9.98 8.83 -6.41
CA GLY A 54 9.14 9.73 -5.63
C GLY A 54 7.96 9.05 -4.93
N ARG A 55 8.03 7.72 -4.75
CA ARG A 55 7.02 6.86 -4.13
C ARG A 55 7.41 6.44 -2.70
N ALA A 56 8.46 7.01 -2.13
CA ALA A 56 8.86 6.75 -0.75
C ALA A 56 9.30 8.02 -0.02
N GLY A 57 9.30 7.96 1.30
CA GLY A 57 9.94 8.92 2.17
C GLY A 57 10.77 8.24 3.25
N VAL A 58 11.85 8.91 3.66
CA VAL A 58 12.90 8.35 4.50
C VAL A 58 13.41 9.37 5.52
N VAL A 59 13.72 8.91 6.72
CA VAL A 59 14.53 9.68 7.68
C VAL A 59 15.91 9.06 7.69
N TRP A 60 16.91 9.87 7.35
CA TRP A 60 18.31 9.49 7.39
C TRP A 60 18.94 10.12 8.64
N SER A 61 19.58 9.30 9.47
CA SER A 61 20.42 9.77 10.58
C SER A 61 21.88 9.75 10.11
N PRO A 62 22.49 10.91 9.78
CA PRO A 62 23.89 10.96 9.36
C PRO A 62 24.84 10.47 10.46
N ASP A 63 24.55 10.82 11.72
CA ASP A 63 25.38 10.49 12.87
C ASP A 63 25.40 8.97 13.12
N ASP A 64 24.23 8.34 13.08
CA ASP A 64 24.11 6.88 13.24
C ASP A 64 24.39 6.12 11.93
N ARG A 65 24.59 6.85 10.82
CA ARG A 65 24.76 6.34 9.46
C ARG A 65 23.72 5.29 9.06
N GLN A 66 22.46 5.51 9.44
CA GLN A 66 21.36 4.59 9.14
C GLN A 66 20.06 5.29 8.75
N ILE A 67 19.22 4.58 8.01
CA ILE A 67 17.82 4.95 7.81
C ILE A 67 17.06 4.59 9.08
N VAL A 68 16.39 5.57 9.70
CA VAL A 68 15.64 5.38 10.96
C VAL A 68 14.13 5.31 10.75
N HIS A 69 13.65 5.73 9.57
CA HIS A 69 12.27 5.55 9.15
C HIS A 69 12.18 5.44 7.63
N TYR A 70 11.27 4.59 7.16
CA TYR A 70 10.96 4.42 5.74
C TYR A 70 9.46 4.15 5.57
N SER A 71 8.82 4.85 4.65
CA SER A 71 7.45 4.56 4.19
C SER A 71 7.40 4.63 2.67
N SER A 72 6.76 3.66 2.02
CA SER A 72 6.66 3.64 0.56
C SER A 72 5.31 3.19 0.02
N LEU A 73 5.10 3.53 -1.25
CA LEU A 73 4.00 3.08 -2.08
C LEU A 73 4.53 2.22 -3.24
N ILE A 74 3.73 1.25 -3.66
CA ILE A 74 3.87 0.57 -4.96
C ILE A 74 2.78 1.12 -5.87
N GLN A 75 3.06 1.24 -7.16
CA GLN A 75 2.04 1.59 -8.14
C GLN A 75 1.44 0.31 -8.73
N VAL A 76 0.17 0.05 -8.41
CA VAL A 76 -0.54 -1.17 -8.81
C VAL A 76 -1.15 -1.02 -10.20
N ILE A 77 -1.77 0.14 -10.47
CA ILE A 77 -2.29 0.49 -11.79
C ILE A 77 -1.70 1.83 -12.21
N ASP A 78 -0.90 1.80 -13.27
CA ASP A 78 -0.40 2.96 -14.00
C ASP A 78 -0.93 2.97 -15.44
N ALA A 79 -0.42 3.85 -16.30
CA ALA A 79 -0.82 3.89 -17.71
C ALA A 79 -0.52 2.59 -18.47
N GLU A 80 0.63 1.95 -18.23
CA GLU A 80 1.04 0.73 -18.95
C GLU A 80 0.20 -0.47 -18.52
N ILE A 81 0.12 -0.73 -17.22
CA ILE A 81 -0.71 -1.80 -16.64
C ILE A 81 -2.16 -1.61 -17.06
N ARG A 82 -2.67 -0.37 -17.01
CA ARG A 82 -4.03 -0.07 -17.45
C ARG A 82 -4.26 -0.47 -18.91
N LEU A 83 -3.34 -0.13 -19.83
CA LEU A 83 -3.45 -0.52 -21.24
C LEU A 83 -3.44 -2.04 -21.43
N ARG A 84 -2.62 -2.75 -20.65
CA ARG A 84 -2.51 -4.21 -20.74
C ARG A 84 -3.74 -4.92 -20.18
N MET A 85 -4.23 -4.49 -19.03
CA MET A 85 -5.49 -4.98 -18.47
C MET A 85 -6.66 -4.67 -19.40
N ALA A 86 -6.75 -3.43 -19.90
CA ALA A 86 -7.71 -2.99 -20.90
C ALA A 86 -7.70 -3.91 -22.14
N GLY A 87 -6.51 -4.24 -22.65
CA GLY A 87 -6.33 -5.15 -23.78
C GLY A 87 -6.78 -6.58 -23.46
N ALA A 88 -6.44 -7.11 -22.28
CA ALA A 88 -6.79 -8.46 -21.86
C ALA A 88 -8.31 -8.68 -21.79
N VAL A 89 -9.07 -7.64 -21.44
CA VAL A 89 -10.54 -7.72 -21.38
C VAL A 89 -11.23 -6.93 -22.48
N GLY A 90 -10.53 -6.34 -23.45
CA GLY A 90 -11.14 -5.60 -24.55
C GLY A 90 -12.03 -4.42 -24.10
N ILE A 91 -11.62 -3.68 -23.08
CA ILE A 91 -12.36 -2.51 -22.55
C ILE A 91 -11.43 -1.30 -22.38
N THR A 92 -12.00 -0.12 -22.19
CA THR A 92 -11.24 1.05 -21.69
C THR A 92 -11.39 1.16 -20.19
N LEU A 93 -10.28 1.10 -19.45
CA LEU A 93 -10.29 1.31 -18.01
C LEU A 93 -10.38 2.80 -17.64
N PRO A 94 -11.00 3.16 -16.49
CA PRO A 94 -10.98 4.51 -15.99
C PRO A 94 -9.54 5.06 -15.84
N PRO A 95 -9.27 6.34 -16.16
CA PRO A 95 -7.96 6.97 -16.03
C PRO A 95 -7.67 7.35 -14.57
N ILE A 96 -7.73 6.38 -13.67
CA ILE A 96 -7.42 6.50 -12.25
C ILE A 96 -6.21 5.62 -11.94
N ASP A 97 -5.16 6.20 -11.40
CA ASP A 97 -4.00 5.46 -10.91
C ASP A 97 -4.30 4.87 -9.53
N ILE A 98 -3.79 3.67 -9.29
CA ILE A 98 -3.97 2.97 -8.02
C ILE A 98 -2.61 2.68 -7.44
N TYR A 99 -2.43 3.09 -6.19
CA TYR A 99 -1.24 2.83 -5.41
C TYR A 99 -1.57 1.91 -4.24
N GLU A 100 -0.59 1.13 -3.82
CA GLU A 100 -0.65 0.31 -2.61
C GLU A 100 0.34 0.82 -1.56
N GLY A 101 -0.12 0.92 -0.31
CA GLY A 101 0.79 1.09 0.83
C GLY A 101 1.65 -0.15 1.04
N ALA A 102 2.97 -0.04 0.83
CA ALA A 102 3.87 -1.18 0.76
C ALA A 102 4.68 -1.39 2.04
N THR A 103 5.88 -0.78 2.14
CA THR A 103 6.74 -0.93 3.31
C THR A 103 6.60 0.28 4.21
N GLY A 104 6.27 0.05 5.48
CA GLY A 104 6.34 1.07 6.52
C GLY A 104 7.13 0.54 7.71
N TRP A 105 8.31 1.10 7.94
CA TRP A 105 9.21 0.67 9.00
C TRP A 105 9.80 1.86 9.75
N THR A 106 9.95 1.71 11.06
CA THR A 106 10.63 2.68 11.92
C THR A 106 11.56 1.91 12.85
N HIS A 107 12.81 2.36 12.92
CA HIS A 107 13.81 1.82 13.83
C HIS A 107 13.26 1.77 15.27
N PRO A 108 13.46 0.70 16.05
CA PRO A 108 12.91 0.54 17.39
C PRO A 108 13.06 1.78 18.29
N ASP A 109 14.26 2.35 18.37
CA ASP A 109 14.57 3.53 19.20
C ASP A 109 13.91 4.84 18.73
N TRP A 110 13.34 4.83 17.51
CA TRP A 110 12.66 5.95 16.87
C TRP A 110 11.14 5.78 16.83
N ARG A 111 10.61 4.65 17.34
CA ARG A 111 9.17 4.44 17.49
C ARG A 111 8.57 5.41 18.50
N GLY A 112 7.27 5.68 18.38
CA GLY A 112 6.56 6.62 19.26
C GLY A 112 6.80 8.11 18.96
N ARG A 113 7.76 8.46 18.09
CA ARG A 113 8.10 9.85 17.74
C ARG A 113 7.25 10.48 16.63
N GLY A 114 6.11 9.86 16.28
CA GLY A 114 5.20 10.38 15.26
C GLY A 114 5.67 10.25 13.79
N LEU A 115 6.89 9.75 13.51
CA LEU A 115 7.45 9.61 12.15
C LEU A 115 6.51 8.88 11.19
N ALA A 116 5.98 7.73 11.63
CA ALA A 116 5.07 6.90 10.85
C ALA A 116 3.78 7.64 10.42
N MET A 117 3.29 8.57 11.24
CA MET A 117 2.11 9.38 10.93
C MET A 117 2.48 10.57 10.04
N PHE A 118 3.60 11.25 10.35
CA PHE A 118 4.09 12.36 9.55
C PHE A 118 4.30 11.93 8.09
N PHE A 119 5.09 10.88 7.85
CA PHE A 119 5.39 10.44 6.50
C PHE A 119 4.17 9.92 5.76
N ARG A 120 3.27 9.20 6.43
CA ARG A 120 2.01 8.79 5.78
C ARG A 120 1.17 10.00 5.40
N ARG A 121 1.02 11.02 6.24
CA ARG A 121 0.30 12.25 5.87
C ARG A 121 0.95 12.93 4.66
N THR A 122 2.25 13.13 4.72
CA THR A 122 2.99 13.89 3.69
C THR A 122 3.07 13.11 2.37
N LEU A 123 3.44 11.84 2.42
CA LEU A 123 3.51 10.97 1.23
C LEU A 123 2.12 10.82 0.62
N TYR A 124 1.10 10.48 1.42
CA TYR A 124 -0.22 10.18 0.87
C TYR A 124 -0.92 11.43 0.33
N ALA A 125 -0.71 12.60 0.92
CA ALA A 125 -1.25 13.85 0.39
C ALA A 125 -0.84 14.10 -1.06
N ALA A 126 0.36 13.69 -1.47
CA ALA A 126 0.84 13.84 -2.85
C ALA A 126 0.09 12.95 -3.87
N PHE A 127 -0.61 11.90 -3.41
CA PHE A 127 -1.32 10.94 -4.27
C PHE A 127 -2.85 10.98 -4.08
N ARG A 128 -3.38 11.91 -3.28
CA ARG A 128 -4.82 12.15 -3.16
C ARG A 128 -5.26 13.16 -4.21
N THR A 129 -5.51 12.67 -5.41
CA THR A 129 -5.99 13.51 -6.53
C THR A 129 -7.30 12.95 -7.08
N PRO A 130 -8.05 13.73 -7.89
CA PRO A 130 -9.21 13.20 -8.58
C PRO A 130 -8.90 12.04 -9.54
N SER A 131 -7.63 11.76 -9.85
CA SER A 131 -7.19 10.70 -10.76
C SER A 131 -6.26 9.68 -10.09
N ALA A 132 -6.15 9.68 -8.76
CA ALA A 132 -5.33 8.72 -8.04
C ALA A 132 -5.85 8.50 -6.62
N PHE A 133 -5.69 7.28 -6.13
CA PHE A 133 -5.90 6.98 -4.71
C PHE A 133 -4.97 5.87 -4.26
N ILE A 134 -4.88 5.69 -2.94
CA ILE A 134 -4.09 4.64 -2.33
C ILE A 134 -5.05 3.65 -1.67
N MET A 135 -4.77 2.37 -1.83
CA MET A 135 -5.39 1.28 -1.08
C MET A 135 -4.33 0.52 -0.30
N THR A 136 -4.74 -0.21 0.72
CA THR A 136 -3.85 -1.15 1.42
C THR A 136 -4.70 -2.24 2.06
N MET A 137 -4.12 -3.42 2.14
CA MET A 137 -4.66 -4.50 2.93
C MET A 137 -3.90 -4.57 4.26
N THR A 138 -4.62 -4.71 5.36
CA THR A 138 -4.01 -4.99 6.67
C THR A 138 -4.59 -6.27 7.25
N VAL A 139 -3.80 -6.94 8.10
CA VAL A 139 -4.20 -8.16 8.80
C VAL A 139 -4.25 -7.90 10.29
N GLY A 140 -5.31 -8.38 10.95
CA GLY A 140 -5.43 -8.17 12.38
C GLY A 140 -5.59 -6.68 12.71
N ILE A 141 -5.05 -6.26 13.85
CA ILE A 141 -5.06 -4.83 14.20
C ILE A 141 -4.02 -4.03 13.40
N GLY A 142 -2.91 -4.65 13.01
CA GLY A 142 -1.91 -4.14 12.06
C GLY A 142 -1.72 -2.61 12.04
N ALA A 143 -1.74 -2.04 10.82
CA ALA A 143 -1.67 -0.60 10.62
C ALA A 143 -3.03 0.12 10.78
N SER A 144 -4.12 -0.60 11.07
CA SER A 144 -5.49 -0.06 11.13
C SER A 144 -5.64 1.17 12.05
N PRO A 145 -5.05 1.22 13.27
CA PRO A 145 -5.07 2.44 14.10
C PRO A 145 -4.48 3.68 13.43
N LEU A 146 -3.44 3.50 12.61
CA LEU A 146 -2.81 4.61 11.89
C LEU A 146 -3.71 5.06 10.74
N LEU A 147 -4.26 4.12 9.98
CA LEU A 147 -5.14 4.41 8.83
C LEU A 147 -6.42 5.12 9.28
N LEU A 148 -6.98 4.70 10.42
CA LEU A 148 -8.14 5.36 11.02
C LEU A 148 -7.83 6.81 11.42
N LYS A 149 -6.64 7.08 11.98
CA LYS A 149 -6.16 8.45 12.31
C LYS A 149 -5.78 9.30 11.08
N LEU A 150 -5.73 8.69 9.90
CA LEU A 150 -5.53 9.36 8.62
C LEU A 150 -6.85 9.61 7.89
N ASP A 151 -7.98 9.33 8.54
CA ASP A 151 -9.33 9.38 7.96
C ASP A 151 -9.47 8.49 6.72
N TRP A 152 -8.74 7.37 6.68
CA TRP A 152 -8.94 6.35 5.66
C TRP A 152 -10.19 5.54 5.96
N ARG A 153 -10.83 5.06 4.90
CA ARG A 153 -12.05 4.26 5.03
C ARG A 153 -11.71 2.77 4.97
N LEU A 154 -12.02 2.05 6.04
CA LEU A 154 -12.21 0.60 6.01
C LEU A 154 -13.45 0.28 5.17
N VAL A 155 -13.32 -0.64 4.22
CA VAL A 155 -14.39 -1.04 3.31
C VAL A 155 -14.50 -2.56 3.28
N GLY A 156 -15.73 -3.07 3.31
CA GLY A 156 -16.02 -4.47 3.02
C GLY A 156 -15.58 -4.89 1.61
N TRP A 157 -14.97 -6.06 1.47
CA TRP A 157 -14.39 -6.50 0.19
C TRP A 157 -15.42 -6.65 -0.93
N ASP A 158 -16.67 -6.93 -0.57
CA ASP A 158 -17.84 -7.05 -1.44
C ASP A 158 -18.43 -5.71 -1.87
N HIS A 159 -18.10 -4.60 -1.19
CA HIS A 159 -18.49 -3.26 -1.64
C HIS A 159 -17.60 -2.74 -2.78
N LEU A 160 -16.38 -3.26 -2.94
CA LEU A 160 -15.46 -2.90 -4.02
C LEU A 160 -14.86 -4.15 -4.68
N PRO A 161 -15.67 -5.06 -5.27
CA PRO A 161 -15.23 -6.38 -5.72
C PRO A 161 -14.14 -6.34 -6.80
N TYR A 162 -14.13 -5.30 -7.65
CA TYR A 162 -13.09 -5.14 -8.66
C TYR A 162 -11.77 -4.70 -8.03
N LEU A 163 -11.82 -3.80 -7.04
CA LEU A 163 -10.61 -3.37 -6.33
C LEU A 163 -10.08 -4.46 -5.39
N SER A 164 -10.93 -5.12 -4.61
CA SER A 164 -10.50 -6.19 -3.71
C SER A 164 -9.84 -7.35 -4.47
N SER A 165 -10.30 -7.63 -5.71
CA SER A 165 -9.67 -8.61 -6.59
C SER A 165 -8.25 -8.24 -7.04
N LEU A 166 -7.78 -7.00 -6.85
CA LEU A 166 -6.36 -6.65 -7.06
C LEU A 166 -5.45 -7.19 -5.96
N PHE A 167 -6.01 -7.57 -4.80
CA PHE A 167 -5.28 -8.21 -3.70
C PHE A 167 -5.50 -9.71 -3.69
N ALA A 168 -6.78 -10.13 -3.68
CA ALA A 168 -7.14 -11.55 -3.62
C ALA A 168 -8.61 -11.77 -3.95
N TRP A 169 -8.98 -13.01 -4.29
CA TRP A 169 -10.37 -13.42 -4.40
C TRP A 169 -10.56 -14.88 -4.02
N ARG A 170 -11.81 -15.24 -3.69
CA ARG A 170 -12.18 -16.64 -3.44
C ARG A 170 -12.37 -17.38 -4.77
N GLN A 171 -11.77 -18.55 -4.88
CA GLN A 171 -11.95 -19.51 -5.98
C GLN A 171 -13.16 -20.42 -5.72
N ASP A 172 -13.57 -21.20 -6.72
CA ASP A 172 -14.77 -22.05 -6.64
C ASP A 172 -14.65 -23.16 -5.57
N ASP A 173 -13.43 -23.59 -5.27
CA ASP A 173 -13.11 -24.55 -4.20
C ASP A 173 -13.09 -23.92 -2.78
N GLY A 174 -13.33 -22.61 -2.69
CA GLY A 174 -13.33 -21.85 -1.45
C GLY A 174 -11.96 -21.32 -1.03
N ALA A 175 -10.88 -21.66 -1.74
CA ALA A 175 -9.54 -21.15 -1.47
C ALA A 175 -9.41 -19.65 -1.81
N MET A 176 -8.52 -18.94 -1.14
CA MET A 176 -8.19 -17.55 -1.49
C MET A 176 -7.01 -17.55 -2.45
N ARG A 177 -7.23 -17.04 -3.67
CA ARG A 177 -6.15 -16.69 -4.60
C ARG A 177 -5.61 -15.32 -4.26
N HIS A 178 -4.32 -15.22 -3.96
CA HIS A 178 -3.61 -13.97 -3.69
C HIS A 178 -2.97 -13.41 -4.98
N VAL A 179 -2.80 -12.08 -5.03
CA VAL A 179 -2.17 -11.34 -6.11
C VAL A 179 -0.97 -10.58 -5.54
N GLY A 180 0.18 -10.74 -6.18
CA GLY A 180 1.39 -10.00 -5.83
C GLY A 180 2.30 -10.68 -4.80
N PRO A 181 3.57 -10.25 -4.73
CA PRO A 181 4.57 -10.78 -3.82
C PRO A 181 4.43 -10.17 -2.41
N GLY A 182 4.64 -11.00 -1.38
CA GLY A 182 5.02 -10.51 -0.05
C GLY A 182 3.97 -10.61 1.06
N TRP A 183 2.72 -10.98 0.77
CA TRP A 183 1.73 -11.27 1.80
C TRP A 183 1.16 -12.68 1.64
N GLU A 184 1.38 -13.52 2.64
CA GLU A 184 0.76 -14.83 2.71
C GLU A 184 -0.61 -14.71 3.38
N VAL A 185 -1.60 -15.41 2.82
CA VAL A 185 -2.90 -15.59 3.46
C VAL A 185 -2.69 -16.44 4.71
N THR A 186 -2.52 -15.81 5.87
CA THR A 186 -2.54 -16.48 7.17
C THR A 186 -3.79 -17.34 7.34
N ALA A 187 -3.59 -18.64 7.61
CA ALA A 187 -4.67 -19.57 7.84
C ALA A 187 -5.66 -19.07 8.91
N GLY A 188 -6.96 -19.25 8.65
CA GLY A 188 -8.05 -18.94 9.59
C GLY A 188 -8.60 -17.51 9.53
N LYS A 189 -8.01 -16.61 8.74
CA LYS A 189 -8.54 -15.25 8.54
C LYS A 189 -9.45 -15.18 7.32
N VAL A 190 -10.41 -14.26 7.34
CA VAL A 190 -11.37 -14.07 6.25
C VAL A 190 -11.46 -12.60 5.82
N PRO A 191 -11.82 -12.30 4.57
CA PRO A 191 -12.13 -10.94 4.14
C PRO A 191 -13.16 -10.27 5.04
N TYR A 192 -12.93 -9.01 5.41
CA TYR A 192 -13.94 -8.19 6.05
C TYR A 192 -15.04 -7.82 5.05
N LEU A 193 -16.31 -7.99 5.43
CA LEU A 193 -17.49 -7.72 4.58
C LEU A 193 -18.47 -6.73 5.24
N GLY A 194 -18.02 -6.03 6.29
CA GLY A 194 -18.88 -5.11 7.02
C GLY A 194 -18.70 -3.65 6.61
N ASP A 195 -19.44 -2.80 7.32
CA ASP A 195 -19.41 -1.35 7.17
C ASP A 195 -18.11 -0.70 7.68
N HIS A 196 -17.96 0.59 7.44
CA HIS A 196 -16.84 1.33 7.97
C HIS A 196 -16.85 1.36 9.51
N VAL A 197 -15.70 1.02 10.12
CA VAL A 197 -15.51 1.06 11.57
C VAL A 197 -14.90 2.40 11.98
N HIS A 198 -15.60 3.14 12.85
CA HIS A 198 -15.15 4.44 13.37
C HIS A 198 -14.29 4.37 14.64
N ARG A 199 -14.31 3.23 15.35
CA ARG A 199 -13.62 3.03 16.62
C ARG A 199 -12.89 1.69 16.67
N LEU A 200 -11.68 1.69 17.23
CA LEU A 200 -10.86 0.48 17.31
C LEU A 200 -11.44 -0.60 18.22
N ASP A 201 -12.25 -0.26 19.22
CA ASP A 201 -12.84 -1.23 20.15
C ASP A 201 -14.14 -1.88 19.63
N ALA A 202 -14.66 -1.41 18.50
CA ALA A 202 -15.93 -1.88 17.94
C ALA A 202 -15.78 -3.03 16.93
N HIS A 203 -14.57 -3.59 16.76
CA HIS A 203 -14.26 -4.54 15.69
C HIS A 203 -13.36 -5.67 16.13
N ASP A 204 -13.66 -6.89 15.69
CA ASP A 204 -12.85 -8.10 15.93
C ASP A 204 -11.67 -8.14 14.95
N TRP A 205 -10.68 -7.27 15.17
CA TRP A 205 -9.52 -7.13 14.28
C TRP A 205 -8.82 -8.46 13.97
N PRO A 206 -8.49 -9.34 14.94
CA PRO A 206 -7.72 -10.55 14.69
C PRO A 206 -8.35 -11.50 13.65
N ARG A 207 -9.65 -11.44 13.41
CA ARG A 207 -10.36 -12.35 12.52
C ARG A 207 -10.24 -12.00 11.03
N TYR A 208 -9.96 -10.74 10.67
CA TYR A 208 -10.18 -10.27 9.31
C TYR A 208 -8.92 -9.81 8.55
N TYR A 209 -9.03 -9.86 7.22
CA TYR A 209 -8.31 -9.00 6.28
C TYR A 209 -9.11 -7.72 6.04
N HIS A 210 -8.49 -6.57 6.24
CA HIS A 210 -9.14 -5.27 6.14
C HIS A 210 -8.65 -4.53 4.90
N LEU A 211 -9.58 -4.18 4.02
CA LEU A 211 -9.31 -3.32 2.87
C LEU A 211 -9.51 -1.86 3.28
N TRP A 212 -8.47 -1.06 3.13
CA TRP A 212 -8.51 0.37 3.41
C TRP A 212 -8.29 1.18 2.14
N VAL A 213 -9.00 2.31 2.02
CA VAL A 213 -8.84 3.26 0.92
C VAL A 213 -8.65 4.69 1.45
N SER A 214 -7.74 5.44 0.82
CA SER A 214 -7.43 6.83 1.18
C SER A 214 -8.47 7.84 0.72
N ASP A 215 -9.23 7.49 -0.33
CA ASP A 215 -10.26 8.33 -0.93
C ASP A 215 -11.44 7.46 -1.37
N TRP A 216 -12.48 7.42 -0.54
CA TRP A 216 -13.67 6.61 -0.78
C TRP A 216 -14.43 7.01 -2.05
N PRO A 217 -14.74 8.30 -2.30
CA PRO A 217 -15.38 8.71 -3.55
C PRO A 217 -14.65 8.25 -4.80
N VAL A 218 -13.31 8.40 -4.85
CA VAL A 218 -12.52 7.99 -6.03
C VAL A 218 -12.50 6.47 -6.18
N ALA A 219 -12.26 5.72 -5.09
CA ALA A 219 -12.24 4.25 -5.11
C ALA A 219 -13.59 3.67 -5.55
N ARG A 220 -14.69 4.17 -5.00
CA ARG A 220 -16.05 3.78 -5.38
C ARG A 220 -16.31 4.09 -6.85
N ARG A 221 -15.96 5.30 -7.32
CA ARG A 221 -16.16 5.69 -8.71
C ARG A 221 -15.41 4.75 -9.67
N PHE A 222 -14.16 4.39 -9.37
CA PHE A 222 -13.40 3.42 -10.16
C PHE A 222 -14.15 2.08 -10.25
N ASN A 223 -14.53 1.53 -9.09
CA ASN A 223 -15.22 0.24 -9.01
C ASN A 223 -16.56 0.25 -9.75
N ASP A 224 -17.38 1.29 -9.58
CA ASP A 224 -18.69 1.43 -10.20
C ASP A 224 -18.58 1.68 -11.72
N GLN A 225 -17.55 2.38 -12.19
CA GLN A 225 -17.27 2.53 -13.62
C GLN A 225 -16.88 1.19 -14.23
N LEU A 226 -15.95 0.47 -13.60
CA LEU A 226 -15.49 -0.82 -14.09
C LEU A 226 -16.63 -1.86 -14.11
N GLY A 227 -17.47 -1.88 -13.07
CA GLY A 227 -18.64 -2.74 -13.02
C GLY A 227 -19.66 -2.46 -14.13
N ARG A 228 -19.84 -1.21 -14.51
CA ARG A 228 -20.69 -0.85 -15.67
C ARG A 228 -20.07 -1.26 -16.99
N ILE A 229 -18.77 -1.05 -17.17
CA ILE A 229 -18.05 -1.39 -18.40
C ILE A 229 -18.07 -2.91 -18.63
N LEU A 230 -17.93 -3.70 -17.58
CA LEU A 230 -17.94 -5.16 -17.63
C LEU A 230 -19.34 -5.76 -17.48
N GLY A 231 -20.39 -4.96 -17.31
CA GLY A 231 -21.76 -5.48 -17.11
C GLY A 231 -21.90 -6.40 -15.88
N GLY A 232 -21.05 -6.23 -14.86
CA GLY A 232 -21.00 -7.10 -13.69
C GLY A 232 -20.10 -8.34 -13.83
N ASP A 233 -19.40 -8.52 -14.95
CA ASP A 233 -18.52 -9.67 -15.22
C ASP A 233 -17.21 -9.61 -14.43
N LEU A 234 -17.31 -9.93 -13.14
CA LEU A 234 -16.18 -9.99 -12.22
C LEU A 234 -15.17 -11.12 -12.54
N PRO A 235 -15.58 -12.33 -13.01
CA PRO A 235 -14.63 -13.34 -13.46
C PRO A 235 -13.71 -12.83 -14.57
N ARG A 236 -14.26 -12.18 -15.61
CA ARG A 236 -13.44 -11.60 -16.69
C ARG A 236 -12.44 -10.56 -16.18
N TRP A 237 -12.82 -9.76 -15.18
CA TRP A 237 -11.86 -8.86 -14.53
C TRP A 237 -10.71 -9.59 -13.84
N ARG A 238 -11.01 -10.66 -13.09
CA ARG A 238 -10.00 -11.46 -12.38
C ARG A 238 -9.05 -12.16 -13.34
N ASP A 239 -9.53 -12.56 -14.51
CA ASP A 239 -8.68 -13.09 -15.58
C ASP A 239 -7.70 -12.00 -16.10
N ALA A 240 -8.19 -10.76 -16.26
CA ALA A 240 -7.35 -9.60 -16.59
C ALA A 240 -6.25 -9.35 -15.56
N VAL A 241 -6.63 -9.37 -14.27
CA VAL A 241 -5.69 -9.21 -13.14
C VAL A 241 -4.65 -10.31 -13.18
N SER A 242 -5.07 -11.57 -13.37
CA SER A 242 -4.18 -12.73 -13.45
C SER A 242 -3.20 -12.61 -14.62
N ALA A 243 -3.65 -12.09 -15.77
CA ALA A 243 -2.80 -11.92 -16.96
C ALA A 243 -1.66 -10.90 -16.78
N VAL A 244 -1.77 -10.01 -15.80
CA VAL A 244 -0.76 -8.99 -15.50
C VAL A 244 -0.18 -9.13 -14.09
N GLU A 245 -0.47 -10.21 -13.37
CA GLU A 245 -0.19 -10.31 -11.93
C GLU A 245 1.29 -10.15 -11.56
N ASN A 246 2.17 -10.69 -12.41
CA ASN A 246 3.62 -10.56 -12.26
C ASN A 246 4.11 -9.12 -12.40
N ASP A 247 3.23 -8.21 -12.86
CA ASP A 247 3.56 -6.89 -13.37
C ASP A 247 2.92 -5.79 -12.54
N LEU A 248 1.81 -6.10 -11.86
CA LEU A 248 1.17 -5.25 -10.84
C LEU A 248 2.13 -4.84 -9.72
N TYR A 249 3.22 -5.59 -9.55
CA TYR A 249 4.22 -5.43 -8.49
C TYR A 249 5.66 -5.45 -9.00
N ARG A 250 5.87 -5.16 -10.30
CA ARG A 250 7.23 -5.00 -10.85
C ARG A 250 7.89 -3.75 -10.26
N GLU A 251 8.95 -3.95 -9.49
CA GLU A 251 9.87 -2.89 -9.04
C GLU A 251 11.32 -3.37 -8.97
#